data_AF-A0A8S8ZCC7-F1
#
_entry.id   AF-A0A8S8ZCC7-F1
#
_cell.length_a   1.000
_cell.length_b   1.000
_cell.length_c   1.000
_cell.angle_alpha   90.00
_cell.angle_beta   90.00
_cell.angle_gamma   90.00
#
_symmetry.space_group_name_H-M   'P 1'
#
loop_
_entity.id
_entity.type
_entity.pdbx_description
1 polymer ?
#
loop_
_entity_poly.entity_id
_entity_poly.type
_entity_poly.pdbx_seq_one_letter_code
_entity_poly.pdbx_strand_id
1 'polypeptide(L)' 'MMSTKTKNIERRKFPISGGSTYVISLPKKWIEKLNLKNGDSMQIVNNQTIPSHFLLILFKKNQQPILKLKLKKQTL' A
#
# COMPACT_ATOMS: atom_id res chain seq x y z
N MET A 1 6.75 30.50 -6.70
CA MET A 1 7.45 29.88 -5.54
C MET A 1 7.17 28.38 -5.57
N MET A 2 8.20 27.54 -5.73
CA MET A 2 8.07 26.09 -5.68
C MET A 2 7.87 25.67 -4.22
N SER A 3 6.69 25.12 -3.89
CA SER A 3 6.41 24.54 -2.58
C SER A 3 7.34 23.35 -2.36
N THR A 4 8.27 23.48 -1.43
CA THR A 4 9.14 22.39 -0.99
C THR A 4 8.28 21.37 -0.25
N LYS A 5 7.87 20.32 -0.97
CA LYS A 5 7.15 19.18 -0.39
C LYS A 5 8.07 18.50 0.63
N THR A 6 7.92 18.85 1.91
CA THR A 6 8.71 18.32 3.02
C THR A 6 8.66 16.80 2.99
N LYS A 7 9.83 16.18 2.78
CA LYS A 7 10.00 14.73 2.72
C LYS A 7 9.71 14.16 4.12
N ASN A 8 8.50 13.65 4.34
CA ASN A 8 8.09 13.05 5.60
C ASN A 8 8.75 11.66 5.73
N ILE A 9 10.01 11.64 6.16
CA ILE A 9 10.77 10.40 6.38
C ILE A 9 10.57 9.98 7.84
N GLU A 10 9.80 8.92 8.06
CA GLU A 10 9.72 8.25 9.37
C GLU A 10 10.64 7.02 9.39
N ARG A 11 11.52 6.92 10.40
CA ARG A 11 12.36 5.73 10.63
C ARG A 11 11.81 4.96 11.82
N ARG A 12 11.64 3.64 11.70
CA ARG A 12 11.25 2.76 12.81
C ARG A 12 12.10 1.49 12.79
N LYS A 13 12.30 0.91 13.98
CA LYS A 13 12.91 -0.42 14.12
C LYS A 13 11.87 -1.48 13.75
N PHE A 14 12.33 -2.58 13.14
CA PHE A 14 11.47 -3.72 12.83
C PHE A 14 11.45 -4.70 14.01
N PRO A 15 10.30 -4.96 14.63
CA PRO A 15 10.17 -6.06 15.58
C PRO A 15 10.14 -7.41 14.84
N ILE A 16 10.65 -8.44 15.51
CA ILE A 16 10.58 -9.84 15.07
C ILE A 16 9.29 -10.44 15.62
N SER A 17 8.52 -11.11 14.76
CA SER A 17 7.36 -11.91 15.12
C SER A 17 7.65 -13.37 14.78
N GLY A 18 7.87 -14.23 15.77
CA GLY A 18 7.93 -15.69 15.57
C GLY A 18 9.08 -16.21 14.71
N GLY A 19 10.32 -15.87 15.05
CA GLY A 19 11.53 -16.52 14.52
C GLY A 19 12.08 -15.95 13.20
N SER A 20 11.30 -16.00 12.12
CA SER A 20 11.79 -15.65 10.77
C SER A 20 11.01 -14.52 10.07
N THR A 21 10.09 -13.85 10.78
CA THR A 21 9.27 -12.79 10.20
C THR A 21 9.49 -11.46 10.91
N TYR A 22 9.71 -10.41 10.13
CA TYR A 22 9.71 -9.04 10.62
C TYR A 22 8.36 -8.39 10.37
N VAL A 23 7.92 -7.53 11.29
CA VAL A 23 6.71 -6.74 11.13
C VAL A 23 7.07 -5.29 10.77
N ILE A 24 6.39 -4.73 9.78
CA ILE A 24 6.51 -3.31 9.41
C ILE A 24 5.24 -2.59 9.84
N SER A 25 5.35 -1.69 10.81
CA SER A 25 4.22 -0.83 11.21
C SER A 25 4.11 0.38 10.29
N LEU A 26 3.00 0.48 9.57
CA LEU A 26 2.69 1.65 8.74
C LEU A 26 2.08 2.76 9.60
N PRO A 27 2.41 4.05 9.37
CA PRO A 27 1.75 5.16 10.02
C PRO A 27 0.25 5.16 9.74
N LYS A 28 -0.57 5.31 10.80
CA LYS A 28 -2.04 5.32 10.68
C LYS A 28 -2.54 6.33 9.64
N LYS A 29 -1.92 7.51 9.58
CA LYS A 29 -2.22 8.56 8.61
C LYS A 29 -2.08 8.11 7.15
N TRP A 30 -1.15 7.19 6.86
CA TRP A 30 -0.98 6.66 5.50
C TRP A 30 -2.12 5.71 5.14
N ILE A 31 -2.52 4.84 6.08
CA ILE A 31 -3.67 3.94 5.93
C ILE A 31 -4.95 4.73 5.67
N GLU A 32 -5.19 5.77 6.47
CA GLU A 32 -6.35 6.66 6.34
C GLU A 32 -6.33 7.42 5.00
N LYS A 33 -5.19 8.04 4.65
CA LYS A 33 -5.04 8.80 3.40
C LYS A 33 -5.19 7.95 2.14
N LEU A 34 -4.72 6.71 2.18
CA LEU A 34 -4.81 5.76 1.06
C LEU A 34 -6.13 4.96 1.09
N ASN A 35 -6.94 5.13 2.15
CA ASN A 35 -8.16 4.38 2.41
C ASN A 35 -7.95 2.87 2.25
N LEU A 36 -6.89 2.37 2.87
CA LEU A 36 -6.54 0.96 2.90
C LEU A 36 -7.33 0.25 3.99
N LYS A 37 -7.74 -0.99 3.73
CA LYS A 37 -8.52 -1.82 4.64
C LYS A 37 -7.80 -3.14 4.91
N ASN A 38 -8.16 -3.78 6.02
CA ASN A 38 -7.72 -5.14 6.30
C ASN A 38 -8.13 -6.05 5.13
N GLY A 39 -7.17 -6.82 4.61
CA GLY A 39 -7.35 -7.68 3.43
C GLY A 39 -6.94 -7.04 2.09
N ASP A 40 -6.60 -5.74 2.05
CA ASP A 40 -6.00 -5.16 0.85
C ASP A 40 -4.62 -5.77 0.57
N SER A 41 -4.31 -5.99 -0.70
CA SER A 41 -3.04 -6.58 -1.13
C SER A 41 -1.94 -5.53 -1.20
N MET A 42 -0.77 -5.90 -0.71
CA MET A 42 0.45 -5.09 -0.78
C MET A 42 1.55 -5.88 -1.48
N GLN A 43 2.36 -5.17 -2.27
CA GLN A 43 3.57 -5.72 -2.86
C GLN A 43 4.78 -5.02 -2.25
N ILE A 44 5.75 -5.81 -1.81
CA ILE A 44 7.03 -5.32 -1.31
C ILE A 44 8.07 -5.61 -2.39
N VAL A 45 8.71 -4.56 -2.89
CA VAL A 45 9.75 -4.66 -3.92
C VAL A 45 11.07 -4.28 -3.27
N ASN A 46 12.03 -5.21 -3.32
CA ASN A 46 13.42 -4.92 -2.98
C ASN A 46 14.07 -4.21 -4.16
N ASN A 47 14.34 -2.91 -4.04
CA ASN A 47 15.01 -2.15 -5.08
C ASN A 47 16.47 -1.92 -4.69
N GLN A 48 17.36 -2.59 -5.42
CA GLN A 48 18.80 -2.50 -5.23
C GLN A 48 19.37 -1.56 -6.29
N THR A 49 19.38 -0.27 -6.00
CA THR A 49 20.13 0.72 -6.80
C THR A 49 21.35 1.17 -6.02
N ILE A 50 22.54 0.71 -6.41
CA ILE A 50 23.81 1.16 -5.82
C ILE A 50 23.86 2.70 -5.89
N PRO A 51 24.18 3.44 -4.81
CA PRO A 51 24.68 3.01 -3.50
C PRO A 51 23.60 2.87 -2.40
N SER A 52 22.31 2.89 -2.73
CA SER A 52 21.19 2.92 -1.77
C SER A 52 20.29 1.69 -1.87
N HIS A 53 20.23 0.88 -0.82
CA HIS A 53 19.20 -0.16 -0.68
C HIS A 53 17.93 0.46 -0.09
N PHE A 54 16.80 0.34 -0.80
CA PHE A 54 15.51 0.71 -0.24
C PHE A 54 14.41 -0.27 -0.64
N LEU A 55 13.48 -0.48 0.27
CA LEU A 55 12.26 -1.24 0.04
C LEU A 55 11.17 -0.28 -0.44
N LEU A 56 10.54 -0.57 -1.58
CA LEU A 56 9.30 0.08 -1.96
C LEU A 56 8.12 -0.78 -1.54
N ILE A 57 7.17 -0.15 -0.84
CA ILE A 57 5.87 -0.75 -0.54
C ILE A 57 4.88 -0.15 -1.53
N LEU A 58 4.33 -1.00 -2.40
CA LEU A 58 3.31 -0.64 -3.38
C LEU A 58 1.96 -1.19 -2.92
N PHE A 59 0.96 -0.32 -2.83
CA PHE A 59 -0.39 -0.71 -2.47
C PHE A 59 -1.22 -0.88 -3.74
N LYS A 60 -1.82 -2.07 -3.93
CA LYS A 60 -2.78 -2.31 -5.00
C LYS A 60 -4.17 -2.32 -4.38
N LYS A 61 -4.94 -1.25 -4.59
CA LYS A 61 -6.33 -1.21 -4.17
C LYS A 61 -7.09 -2.28 -4.93
N ASN A 62 -7.71 -3.21 -4.21
CA ASN A 62 -8.52 -4.24 -4.83
C ASN A 62 -9.83 -3.59 -5.31
N GLN A 63 -9.85 -3.04 -6.51
CA GLN A 63 -11.10 -2.66 -7.15
C GLN A 63 -11.81 -3.94 -7.56
N GLN A 64 -12.78 -4.36 -6.74
CA GLN A 64 -13.77 -5.34 -7.17
C GLN A 64 -14.35 -4.86 -8.51
N PRO A 65 -14.34 -5.66 -9.59
CA PRO A 65 -14.94 -5.25 -10.84
C PRO A 65 -16.42 -4.98 -10.59
N ILE A 66 -16.86 -3.75 -10.82
CA ILE A 66 -18.27 -3.38 -10.81
C ILE A 66 -18.89 -3.91 -12.12
N LEU A 67 -18.91 -5.24 -12.30
CA LEU A 67 -19.72 -5.90 -13.30
C LEU A 67 -21.05 -6.30 -12.64
N LYS A 68 -21.79 -5.29 -12.16
CA LYS A 68 -23.25 -5.43 -12.16
C LYS A 68 -23.67 -5.26 -13.62
N LEU A 69 -23.62 -6.37 -14.36
CA LEU A 69 -24.40 -6.54 -15.58
C LEU A 69 -25.85 -6.22 -15.23
N LYS A 70 -26.24 -4.97 -15.45
CA LYS A 70 -27.63 -4.57 -15.60
C LYS A 70 -28.09 -5.24 -16.90
N LEU A 71 -28.39 -6.54 -16.84
CA LEU A 71 -29.27 -7.19 -17.79
C LEU A 71 -30.61 -6.47 -17.66
N LYS A 72 -30.76 -5.37 -18.40
CA LYS A 72 -32.08 -4.83 -18.73
C LYS A 72 -32.81 -5.99 -19.41
N LYS A 73 -33.76 -6.57 -18.68
CA LYS A 73 -34.84 -7.36 -19.24
C LYS A 73 -35.42 -6.54 -20.41
N GLN A 74 -35.11 -6.94 -21.63
CA GLN A 74 -36.00 -6.69 -22.76
C GLN A 74 -37.11 -7.74 -22.63
N THR A 75 -38.12 -7.35 -21.87
CA THR A 75 -39.42 -8.02 -21.87
C THR A 75 -40.24 -7.38 -22.99
N LEU A 76 -40.71 -8.27 -23.87
CA LEU A 76 -41.78 -8.13 -24.87
C LEU A 76 -41.46 -7.32 -26.12
#